data_AF-A0A942UYG1-F1
#
_entry.id   AF-A0A942UYG1-F1
#
_cell.length_a   1.000
_cell.length_b   1.000
_cell.length_c   1.000
_cell.angle_alpha   90.00
_cell.angle_beta   90.00
_cell.angle_gamma   90.00
#
_symmetry.space_group_name_H-M   'P 1'
#
loop_
_entity.id
_entity.type
_entity.pdbx_description
1 polymer ?
#
loop_
_entity_poly.entity_id
_entity_poly.type
_entity_poly.pdbx_seq_one_letter_code
_entity_poly.pdbx_strand_id
1 'polypeptide(L)'
;MSYPLKYRTPSAAEKLIAILSYIFPLIGFVVIIITALMRKDMKPFLKYHIFQSIFIAFALWLVISGLTLAMNLISYIPGVKNIVSIVTFFLNTPLFFGFSVVTFAYLVFVLYLILGVLRNSDSYVPWVSNIIKANLRGQL
;
A
#
# COMPACT_ATOMS: atom_id res chain seq x y z
N MET A 1 -0.87 8.51 26.21
CA MET A 1 -2.03 8.29 27.10
C MET A 1 -2.74 7.07 26.54
N SER A 2 -2.65 5.90 27.20
CA SER A 2 -3.07 4.63 26.59
C SER A 2 -4.59 4.61 26.36
N TYR A 3 -5.03 4.50 25.11
CA TYR A 3 -6.46 4.43 24.79
C TYR A 3 -7.10 3.15 25.32
N PRO A 4 -8.32 3.20 25.87
CA PRO A 4 -9.01 2.02 26.39
C PRO A 4 -9.31 0.99 25.27
N LEU A 5 -9.29 -0.30 25.62
CA LEU A 5 -9.44 -1.46 24.71
C LEU A 5 -10.63 -1.36 23.74
N LYS A 6 -11.72 -0.69 24.13
CA LYS A 6 -12.93 -0.47 23.31
C LYS A 6 -12.67 0.37 22.05
N TYR A 7 -11.61 1.19 22.03
CA TYR A 7 -11.19 1.97 20.85
C TYR A 7 -10.18 1.23 19.96
N ARG A 8 -9.67 0.06 20.39
CA ARG A 8 -8.76 -0.77 19.58
C ARG A 8 -9.48 -1.81 18.73
N THR A 9 -10.65 -2.29 19.15
CA THR A 9 -11.36 -3.36 18.42
C THR A 9 -12.10 -2.79 17.21
N PRO A 10 -11.67 -3.14 15.98
CA PRO A 10 -12.32 -2.65 14.77
C PRO A 10 -13.65 -3.36 14.54
N SER A 11 -14.64 -2.61 14.06
CA SER A 11 -15.89 -3.16 13.55
C SER A 11 -15.66 -3.88 12.22
N ALA A 12 -16.62 -4.74 11.83
CA ALA A 12 -16.57 -5.41 10.53
C ALA A 12 -16.49 -4.43 9.35
N ALA A 13 -17.19 -3.28 9.45
CA ALA A 13 -17.13 -2.23 8.44
C ALA A 13 -15.73 -1.60 8.35
N GLU A 14 -15.08 -1.31 9.47
CA GLU A 14 -13.71 -0.77 9.50
C GLU A 14 -12.70 -1.75 8.90
N LYS A 15 -12.85 -3.05 9.18
CA LYS A 15 -12.02 -4.08 8.54
C LYS A 15 -12.24 -4.12 7.03
N LEU A 16 -13.48 -4.07 6.58
CA LEU A 16 -13.80 -4.10 5.16
C LEU A 16 -13.23 -2.88 4.44
N ILE A 17 -13.36 -1.68 5.03
CA ILE A 17 -12.75 -0.46 4.48
C ILE A 17 -11.22 -0.58 4.45
N ALA A 18 -10.58 -1.10 5.50
CA ALA A 18 -9.15 -1.31 5.54
C ALA A 18 -8.67 -2.29 4.45
N ILE A 19 -9.36 -3.43 4.26
CA ILE A 19 -9.08 -4.40 3.21
C ILE A 19 -9.21 -3.75 1.83
N LEU A 20 -10.35 -3.08 1.58
CA LEU A 20 -10.61 -2.39 0.32
C LEU A 20 -9.58 -1.31 0.03
N SER A 21 -9.08 -0.63 1.07
CA SER A 21 -8.04 0.39 0.93
C SER A 21 -6.69 -0.19 0.49
N TYR A 22 -6.39 -1.46 0.79
CA TYR A 22 -5.18 -2.13 0.27
C TYR A 22 -5.31 -2.57 -1.17
N ILE A 23 -6.52 -2.97 -1.60
CA ILE A 23 -6.79 -3.36 -2.99
C ILE A 23 -6.88 -2.10 -3.87
N PHE A 24 -7.60 -1.09 -3.39
CA PHE A 24 -7.84 0.18 -4.06
C PHE A 24 -7.52 1.33 -3.09
N PRO A 25 -6.27 1.84 -3.09
CA PRO A 25 -5.82 2.93 -2.22
C PRO A 25 -6.70 4.19 -2.25
N LEU A 26 -7.35 4.46 -3.39
CA LEU A 26 -8.30 5.55 -3.54
C LEU A 26 -9.52 5.45 -2.61
N ILE A 27 -9.96 4.23 -2.25
CA ILE A 27 -11.05 4.04 -1.29
C ILE A 27 -10.66 4.61 0.07
N GLY A 28 -9.44 4.33 0.53
CA GLY A 28 -8.91 4.89 1.76
C GLY A 28 -8.83 6.41 1.71
N PHE A 29 -8.37 6.96 0.59
CA PHE A 29 -8.31 8.41 0.37
C PHE A 29 -9.70 9.08 0.44
N VAL A 30 -10.69 8.50 -0.25
CA VAL A 30 -12.08 8.98 -0.20
C VAL A 30 -12.64 8.93 1.22
N VAL A 31 -12.36 7.88 1.98
CA VAL A 31 -12.79 7.76 3.39
C VAL A 31 -12.16 8.85 4.27
N ILE A 32 -10.89 9.20 4.07
CA ILE A 32 -10.27 10.35 4.76
C ILE A 32 -11.05 11.63 4.46
N ILE A 33 -11.36 11.90 3.19
CA ILE A 33 -12.08 13.11 2.79
C ILE A 33 -13.46 13.14 3.45
N ILE A 34 -14.23 12.05 3.36
CA ILE A 34 -15.57 11.97 3.95
C ILE A 34 -15.51 12.17 5.46
N THR A 35 -14.61 11.49 6.17
CA THR A 35 -14.49 11.61 7.63
C THR A 35 -14.05 13.01 8.07
N ALA A 36 -13.15 13.65 7.31
CA ALA A 36 -12.75 15.04 7.53
C ALA A 36 -13.92 16.01 7.32
N LEU A 37 -14.68 15.86 6.23
CA LEU A 37 -15.86 16.70 5.94
C LEU A 37 -16.95 16.54 7.00
N MET A 38 -17.18 15.32 7.47
CA MET A 38 -18.14 15.01 8.53
C MET A 38 -17.63 15.38 9.93
N ARG A 39 -16.39 15.86 10.07
CA ARG A 39 -15.72 16.12 11.35
C ARG A 39 -15.78 14.92 12.31
N LYS A 40 -15.68 13.71 11.75
CA LYS A 40 -15.68 12.45 12.50
C LYS A 40 -14.26 11.93 12.66
N ASP A 41 -13.91 11.57 13.88
CA ASP A 41 -12.64 10.87 14.14
C ASP A 41 -12.70 9.42 13.68
N MET A 42 -11.60 8.97 13.08
CA MET A 42 -11.37 7.57 12.75
C MET A 42 -10.69 6.87 13.92
N LYS A 43 -11.07 5.61 14.16
CA LYS A 43 -10.33 4.78 15.12
C LYS A 43 -8.87 4.61 14.66
N PRO A 44 -7.92 4.49 15.61
CA PRO A 44 -6.51 4.33 15.29
C PRO A 44 -6.21 3.18 14.32
N PHE A 45 -6.93 2.06 14.44
CA PHE A 45 -6.83 0.91 13.54
C PHE A 45 -7.11 1.27 12.08
N LEU A 46 -8.29 1.87 11.82
CA LEU A 46 -8.69 2.23 10.47
C LEU A 46 -7.74 3.29 9.89
N LYS A 47 -7.38 4.25 10.73
CA LYS A 47 -6.43 5.31 10.39
C LYS A 47 -5.08 4.71 9.95
N TYR A 48 -4.51 3.79 10.72
CA TYR A 48 -3.26 3.12 10.40
C TYR A 48 -3.30 2.45 9.02
N HIS A 49 -4.32 1.62 8.77
CA HIS A 49 -4.39 0.84 7.54
C HIS A 49 -4.65 1.71 6.30
N ILE A 50 -5.46 2.76 6.41
CA ILE A 50 -5.68 3.71 5.31
C ILE A 50 -4.39 4.49 5.00
N PHE A 51 -3.72 5.04 6.01
CA PHE A 51 -2.46 5.76 5.75
C PHE A 51 -1.40 4.82 5.17
N GLN A 52 -1.32 3.58 5.68
CA GLN A 52 -0.40 2.59 5.16
C GLN A 52 -0.67 2.26 3.70
N SER A 53 -1.92 2.08 3.28
CA SER A 53 -2.22 1.79 1.87
C SER A 53 -1.90 2.97 0.95
N ILE A 54 -2.20 4.20 1.36
CA ILE A 54 -1.89 5.41 0.58
C ILE A 54 -0.38 5.59 0.43
N PHE A 55 0.39 5.46 1.52
CA PHE A 55 1.85 5.60 1.46
C PHE A 55 2.51 4.51 0.62
N ILE A 56 2.03 3.26 0.73
CA ILE A 56 2.51 2.17 -0.12
C ILE A 56 2.22 2.46 -1.58
N ALA A 57 1.00 2.88 -1.92
CA ALA A 57 0.61 3.20 -3.29
C ALA A 57 1.48 4.31 -3.88
N PHE A 58 1.68 5.39 -3.10
CA PHE A 58 2.52 6.50 -3.51
C PHE A 58 4.00 6.10 -3.65
N ALA A 59 4.53 5.30 -2.73
CA ALA A 59 5.91 4.81 -2.80
C ALA A 59 6.13 3.91 -4.02
N LEU A 60 5.21 2.98 -4.29
CA LEU A 60 5.27 2.12 -5.47
C LEU A 60 5.20 2.94 -6.76
N TRP A 61 4.27 3.91 -6.83
CA TRP A 61 4.17 4.80 -7.99
C TRP A 61 5.46 5.58 -8.21
N LEU A 62 6.08 6.10 -7.15
CA LEU A 62 7.33 6.86 -7.21
C LEU A 62 8.50 5.98 -7.68
N VAL A 63 8.61 4.75 -7.17
CA VAL A 63 9.64 3.78 -7.57
C VAL A 63 9.47 3.38 -9.03
N ILE A 64 8.25 3.04 -9.45
CA ILE A 64 7.96 2.62 -10.84
C ILE A 64 8.20 3.77 -11.81
N SER A 65 7.73 4.97 -11.48
CA SER A 65 7.92 6.16 -12.33
C SER A 65 9.39 6.55 -12.43
N GLY A 66 10.13 6.51 -11.31
CA GLY A 66 11.57 6.76 -11.29
C GLY A 66 12.36 5.73 -12.10
N LEU A 67 12.03 4.44 -11.96
CA LEU A 67 12.62 3.38 -12.76
C LEU A 67 12.32 3.59 -14.25
N THR A 68 11.07 3.86 -14.60
CA THR A 68 10.66 4.12 -16.00
C THR A 68 11.45 5.28 -16.60
N LEU A 69 11.59 6.39 -15.85
CA LEU A 69 12.39 7.53 -16.28
C LEU A 69 13.86 7.13 -16.48
N ALA A 70 14.45 6.39 -15.55
CA ALA A 70 15.83 5.91 -15.68
C ALA A 70 16.00 5.00 -16.91
N MET A 71 15.08 4.05 -17.13
CA MET A 71 15.13 3.15 -18.28
C MET A 71 14.97 3.91 -19.60
N ASN A 72 14.13 4.93 -19.64
CA ASN A 72 13.97 5.79 -20.82
C ASN A 72 15.27 6.54 -21.14
N LEU A 73 15.95 7.09 -20.13
CA LEU A 73 17.25 7.75 -20.30
C LEU A 73 18.33 6.78 -20.78
N ILE A 74 18.42 5.60 -20.18
CA ILE A 74 19.41 4.57 -20.55
C ILE A 74 19.17 4.05 -21.98
N SER A 75 17.92 4.01 -22.43
CA SER A 75 17.54 3.50 -23.76
C SER A 75 17.99 4.39 -24.92
N TYR A 76 18.49 5.61 -24.67
CA TYR A 76 19.17 6.43 -25.68
C TYR A 76 20.53 5.88 -26.10
N ILE A 77 21.14 5.00 -25.28
CA ILE A 77 22.42 4.38 -25.60
C ILE A 77 22.17 3.19 -26.54
N PRO A 78 22.72 3.21 -27.77
CA PRO A 78 22.60 2.09 -28.70
C PRO A 78 23.24 0.82 -28.10
N GLY A 79 22.56 -0.32 -28.21
CA GLY A 79 22.96 -1.61 -27.62
C GLY A 79 22.33 -1.94 -26.27
N VAL A 80 22.15 -0.95 -25.38
CA VAL A 80 21.57 -1.17 -24.04
C VAL A 80 20.05 -1.35 -24.10
N LYS A 81 19.39 -0.70 -25.07
CA LYS A 81 17.93 -0.80 -25.32
C LYS A 81 17.43 -2.25 -25.42
N ASN A 82 18.20 -3.15 -26.05
CA ASN A 82 17.81 -4.54 -26.22
C ASN A 82 17.80 -5.29 -24.87
N ILE A 83 18.78 -5.02 -24.00
CA ILE A 83 18.87 -5.62 -22.67
C ILE A 83 17.69 -5.15 -21.81
N VAL A 84 17.40 -3.85 -21.81
CA VAL A 84 16.25 -3.24 -21.12
C VAL A 84 14.94 -3.90 -21.56
N SER A 85 14.76 -4.10 -22.86
CA SER A 85 13.56 -4.72 -23.42
C SER A 85 13.39 -6.18 -22.97
N ILE A 86 14.47 -6.97 -22.97
CA ILE A 86 14.45 -8.37 -22.53
C ILE A 86 14.08 -8.48 -21.04
N VAL A 87 14.70 -7.66 -20.19
CA VAL A 87 14.41 -7.66 -18.74
C VAL A 87 12.95 -7.26 -18.49
N THR A 88 12.48 -6.20 -19.14
CA THR A 88 11.11 -5.72 -18.99
C THR A 88 10.11 -6.76 -19.50
N PHE A 89 10.44 -7.47 -20.58
CA PHE A 89 9.64 -8.58 -21.08
C PHE A 89 9.50 -9.66 -20.00
N PHE A 90 10.59 -10.25 -19.50
CA PHE A 90 10.48 -11.33 -18.51
C PHE A 90 9.76 -10.95 -17.21
N LEU A 91 9.89 -9.70 -16.75
CA LEU A 91 9.20 -9.24 -15.55
C LEU A 91 7.67 -9.08 -15.76
N ASN A 92 7.24 -8.77 -16.98
CA ASN A 92 5.84 -8.49 -17.30
C ASN A 92 5.15 -9.64 -18.06
N THR A 93 5.91 -10.60 -18.58
CA THR A 93 5.36 -11.77 -19.27
C THR A 93 4.50 -12.57 -18.30
N PRO A 94 3.25 -12.91 -18.67
CA PRO A 94 2.41 -13.77 -17.87
C PRO A 94 3.05 -15.15 -17.72
N LEU A 95 3.28 -15.60 -16.48
CA LEU A 95 3.85 -16.92 -16.22
C LEU A 95 2.75 -17.93 -15.87
N PHE A 96 2.18 -17.79 -14.66
CA PHE A 96 1.20 -18.73 -14.10
C PHE A 96 -0.15 -18.04 -13.93
N PHE A 97 -1.23 -18.72 -14.34
CA PHE A 97 -2.61 -18.23 -14.24
C PHE A 97 -2.84 -16.84 -14.87
N GLY A 98 -1.98 -16.41 -15.80
CA GLY A 98 -2.05 -15.09 -16.43
C GLY A 98 -1.40 -13.95 -15.63
N PHE A 99 -0.81 -14.22 -14.46
CA PHE A 99 -0.09 -13.21 -13.69
C PHE A 99 1.39 -13.13 -14.10
N SER A 100 1.90 -11.91 -14.25
CA SER A 100 3.33 -11.64 -14.34
C SER A 100 4.00 -11.79 -12.97
N VAL A 101 5.32 -11.93 -12.94
CA VAL A 101 6.10 -12.01 -11.68
C VAL A 101 5.82 -10.79 -10.79
N VAL A 102 5.81 -9.60 -11.39
CA VAL A 102 5.57 -8.34 -10.67
C VAL A 102 4.16 -8.31 -10.06
N THR A 103 3.14 -8.66 -10.87
CA THR A 103 1.75 -8.66 -10.38
C THR A 103 1.53 -9.72 -9.31
N PHE A 104 2.15 -10.90 -9.44
CA PHE A 104 2.08 -11.95 -8.43
C PHE A 104 2.74 -11.53 -7.11
N ALA A 105 3.93 -10.92 -7.17
CA ALA A 105 4.60 -10.39 -5.98
C ALA A 105 3.77 -9.30 -5.28
N TYR A 106 3.16 -8.39 -6.06
CA TYR A 106 2.24 -7.37 -5.53
C TYR A 106 1.02 -8.01 -4.86
N LEU A 107 0.41 -9.03 -5.48
CA LEU A 107 -0.72 -9.76 -4.92
C LEU A 107 -0.37 -10.40 -3.57
N VAL A 108 0.75 -11.12 -3.49
CA VAL A 108 1.23 -11.74 -2.24
C VAL A 108 1.46 -10.70 -1.16
N PHE A 109 2.04 -9.55 -1.52
CA PHE A 109 2.25 -8.44 -0.60
C PHE A 109 0.93 -7.85 -0.07
N VAL A 110 -0.06 -7.62 -0.96
CA VAL A 110 -1.40 -7.15 -0.55
C VAL A 110 -2.10 -8.17 0.34
N LEU A 111 -2.00 -9.46 0.03
CA LEU A 111 -2.56 -10.53 0.86
C LEU A 111 -1.95 -10.54 2.26
N TYR A 112 -0.63 -10.36 2.39
CA TYR A 112 0.02 -10.21 3.69
C TYR A 112 -0.59 -9.06 4.51
N LEU A 113 -0.85 -7.91 3.88
CA LEU A 113 -1.47 -6.76 4.54
C LEU A 113 -2.90 -7.06 4.99
N ILE A 114 -3.71 -7.67 4.12
CA ILE A 114 -5.09 -8.09 4.40
C ILE A 114 -5.13 -9.09 5.55
N LEU A 115 -4.23 -10.07 5.58
CA LEU A 115 -4.17 -11.05 6.67
C LEU A 115 -3.94 -10.39 8.03
N GLY A 116 -3.12 -9.35 8.11
CA GLY A 116 -2.97 -8.61 9.36
C GLY A 116 -4.23 -7.84 9.77
N VAL A 117 -4.97 -7.26 8.82
CA VAL A 117 -6.29 -6.65 9.10
C VAL A 117 -7.26 -7.69 9.69
N LEU A 118 -7.30 -8.88 9.11
CA LEU A 118 -8.16 -9.98 9.58
C LEU A 118 -7.79 -10.41 11.01
N ARG A 119 -6.49 -10.43 11.34
CA ARG A 119 -5.95 -10.72 12.68
C ARG A 119 -6.10 -9.57 13.69
N ASN A 120 -6.68 -8.43 13.32
CA ASN A 120 -6.71 -7.19 14.12
C ASN A 120 -5.31 -6.67 14.48
N SER A 121 -4.32 -6.90 13.60
CA SER A 121 -2.93 -6.52 13.84
C SER A 121 -2.46 -5.50 12.81
N ASP A 122 -1.65 -4.54 13.28
CA ASP A 122 -0.96 -3.58 12.42
C ASP A 122 0.16 -4.29 11.63
N SER A 123 -0.16 -4.76 10.42
CA SER A 123 0.82 -5.36 9.50
C SER A 123 2.02 -4.43 9.34
N TYR A 124 3.22 -4.95 9.57
CA TYR A 124 4.44 -4.15 9.52
C TYR A 124 5.00 -4.11 8.11
N VAL A 125 5.24 -2.89 7.63
CA VAL A 125 5.99 -2.57 6.42
C VAL A 125 7.12 -1.64 6.86
N PRO A 126 8.40 -2.03 6.68
CA PRO A 126 9.53 -1.18 7.03
C PRO A 126 9.38 0.23 6.42
N TRP A 127 9.86 1.24 7.15
CA TRP A 127 9.73 2.67 6.81
C TRP A 127 8.31 3.22 6.89
N VAL A 128 7.35 2.66 6.16
CA VAL A 128 5.96 3.14 6.12
C VAL A 128 5.32 3.06 7.51
N SER A 129 5.36 1.87 8.13
CA SER A 129 4.78 1.68 9.45
C SER A 129 5.51 2.49 10.53
N ASN A 130 6.81 2.76 10.36
CA ASN A 130 7.58 3.58 11.31
C ASN A 130 7.13 5.05 11.24
N ILE A 131 6.97 5.60 10.04
CA ILE A 131 6.47 6.97 9.82
C ILE A 131 5.06 7.11 10.38
N ILE A 132 4.19 6.15 10.09
CA ILE A 132 2.81 6.18 10.59
C ILE A 132 2.79 6.10 12.11
N LYS A 133 3.50 5.14 12.71
CA LYS A 133 3.53 4.99 14.17
C LYS A 133 4.15 6.21 14.86
N ALA A 134 5.16 6.85 14.28
CA ALA A 134 5.75 8.07 14.83
C ALA A 134 4.72 9.23 14.84
N ASN A 135 3.96 9.39 13.76
CA ASN A 135 2.97 10.47 13.64
C ASN A 135 1.64 10.17 14.36
N LEU A 136 1.27 8.89 14.49
CA LEU A 136 0.07 8.47 15.22
C LEU A 136 0.33 8.29 16.72
N ARG A 137 1.59 8.23 17.18
CA ARG A 137 1.93 8.10 18.63
C ARG A 137 1.41 9.24 19.49
N GLY A 138 1.19 10.44 18.93
CA GLY A 138 0.51 11.53 19.64
C GLY A 138 -0.99 11.26 19.90
N GLN A 139 -1.54 10.20 19.30
CA GLN A 139 -2.95 9.78 19.33
C GLN A 139 -3.10 8.28 19.67
N LEU A 140 -2.09 7.66 20.30
CA LEU A 140 -2.07 6.25 20.77
C LEU A 140 -1.75 6.13 22.28
#